data_AF-A0A2N2CKN4-F1
#
_entry.id   AF-A0A2N2CKN4-F1
#
_cell.length_a   1.000
_cell.length_b   1.000
_cell.length_c   1.000
_cell.angle_alpha   90.00
_cell.angle_beta   90.00
_cell.angle_gamma   90.00
#
_symmetry.space_group_name_H-M   'P 1'
#
loop_
_entity.id
_entity.type
_entity.pdbx_description
1 polymer ?
#
loop_
_entity_poly.entity_id
_entity_poly.type
_entity_poly.pdbx_seq_one_letter_code
_entity_poly.pdbx_strand_id
1 'polypeptide(L)'
;MNTLLTELGVLSYFIIFFAKIIEVSMSTIRIMFVAKGERGKAAIIAFFEIFIWIIIVSSVLTGLNEDPIRALVYCAAFAIGNYMGVFIESKLA
;
A
#
# COMPACT_ATOMS: atom_id res chain seq x y z
N MET A 1 -9.46 4.81 16.89
CA MET A 1 -8.81 4.31 15.66
C MET A 1 -7.54 3.52 15.96
N ASN A 2 -6.60 4.02 16.78
CA ASN A 2 -5.42 3.25 17.24
C ASN A 2 -5.76 1.94 17.99
N THR A 3 -6.92 1.87 18.63
CA THR A 3 -7.39 0.67 19.35
C THR A 3 -7.85 -0.44 18.40
N LEU A 4 -8.54 -0.13 17.29
CA LEU A 4 -9.19 -1.13 16.43
C LEU A 4 -8.21 -2.08 15.72
N LEU A 5 -6.99 -1.64 15.41
CA LEU A 5 -5.97 -2.50 14.78
C LEU A 5 -5.00 -3.12 15.79
N THR A 6 -4.84 -2.49 16.96
CA THR A 6 -3.99 -3.02 18.04
C THR A 6 -4.68 -4.20 18.77
N GLU A 7 -6.02 -4.17 18.86
CA GLU A 7 -6.84 -5.27 19.40
C GLU A 7 -6.86 -6.52 18.49
N LEU A 8 -6.41 -6.40 17.23
CA LEU A 8 -6.47 -7.46 16.22
C LEU A 8 -5.23 -8.37 16.18
N GLY A 9 -4.22 -8.12 17.02
CA GLY A 9 -3.04 -8.98 17.17
C GLY A 9 -2.42 -9.37 15.81
N VAL A 10 -2.41 -10.68 15.52
CA VAL A 10 -1.84 -11.26 14.28
C VAL A 10 -2.55 -10.79 12.99
N LEU A 11 -3.84 -10.44 13.06
CA LEU A 11 -4.60 -10.01 11.88
C LEU A 11 -4.10 -8.65 11.35
N SER A 12 -3.50 -7.82 12.22
CA SER A 12 -2.92 -6.53 11.81
C SER A 12 -1.82 -6.68 10.76
N TYR A 13 -1.00 -7.74 10.83
CA TYR A 13 0.05 -8.00 9.83
C TYR A 13 -0.54 -8.31 8.46
N PHE A 14 -1.59 -9.12 8.39
CA PHE A 14 -2.24 -9.46 7.13
C PHE A 14 -2.89 -8.22 6.50
N ILE A 15 -3.54 -7.39 7.31
CA ILE A 15 -4.12 -6.13 6.83
C ILE A 15 -3.04 -5.22 6.27
N ILE A 16 -1.95 -4.99 7.01
CA ILE A 16 -0.81 -4.17 6.54
C ILE A 16 -0.26 -4.76 5.25
N PHE A 17 -0.05 -6.07 5.20
CA PHE A 17 0.56 -6.75 4.05
C PHE A 17 -0.29 -6.61 2.78
N PHE A 18 -1.55 -7.02 2.82
CA PHE A 18 -2.42 -6.97 1.64
C PHE A 18 -2.77 -5.54 1.24
N ALA A 19 -3.09 -4.67 2.21
CA ALA A 19 -3.40 -3.27 1.91
C ALA A 19 -2.20 -2.56 1.28
N LYS A 20 -0.98 -2.87 1.73
CA LYS A 20 0.24 -2.28 1.17
C LYS A 20 0.55 -2.81 -0.23
N ILE A 21 0.32 -4.09 -0.50
CA ILE A 21 0.46 -4.65 -1.86
C ILE A 21 -0.48 -3.94 -2.84
N ILE A 22 -1.74 -3.75 -2.44
CA ILE A 22 -2.75 -3.06 -3.27
C ILE A 22 -2.34 -1.62 -3.53
N GLU A 23 -1.96 -0.89 -2.48
CA GLU A 23 -1.56 0.52 -2.58
C GLU A 23 -0.35 0.73 -3.50
N VAL A 24 0.69 -0.11 -3.38
CA VAL A 24 1.88 -0.02 -4.24
C VAL A 24 1.57 -0.44 -5.69
N SER A 25 0.73 -1.46 -5.88
CA SER A 25 0.31 -1.88 -7.22
C SER A 25 -0.47 -0.75 -7.92
N MET A 26 -1.37 -0.08 -7.18
CA MET A 26 -2.08 1.10 -7.66
C MET A 26 -1.13 2.25 -8.02
N SER A 27 -0.10 2.49 -7.22
CA SER A 27 0.89 3.55 -7.50
C SER A 27 1.63 3.31 -8.81
N THR A 28 1.94 2.05 -9.12
CA THR A 28 2.56 1.67 -10.40
C THR A 28 1.60 1.94 -11.57
N ILE A 29 0.35 1.49 -11.47
CA ILE A 29 -0.69 1.74 -12.48
C ILE A 29 -0.95 3.24 -12.66
N ARG A 30 -0.91 4.02 -11.58
CA ARG A 30 -1.02 5.48 -11.63
C ARG A 30 0.10 6.10 -12.45
N ILE A 31 1.35 5.67 -12.25
CA ILE A 31 2.50 6.13 -13.04
C ILE A 31 2.28 5.84 -14.54
N MET A 32 1.78 4.64 -14.87
CA MET A 32 1.40 4.30 -16.24
C MET A 32 0.33 5.24 -16.81
N PHE A 33 -0.74 5.54 -16.07
CA PHE A 33 -1.75 6.50 -16.53
C PHE A 33 -1.19 7.91 -16.71
N VAL A 34 -0.28 8.35 -15.84
CA VAL A 34 0.44 9.62 -16.01
C VAL A 34 1.25 9.61 -17.30
N ALA A 35 1.98 8.52 -17.58
CA ALA A 35 2.76 8.36 -18.81
C ALA A 35 1.88 8.33 -20.07
N LYS A 36 0.66 7.77 -19.99
CA LYS A 36 -0.34 7.77 -21.07
C LYS A 36 -1.09 9.11 -21.21
N GLY A 37 -0.82 10.10 -20.37
CA GLY A 37 -1.51 11.40 -20.39
C GLY A 37 -2.94 11.37 -19.82
N GLU A 38 -3.35 10.28 -19.18
CA GLU A 38 -4.69 10.02 -18.62
C GLU A 38 -4.84 10.68 -17.24
N ARG A 39 -4.81 12.03 -17.22
CA ARG A 39 -4.74 12.85 -16.00
C ARG A 39 -5.88 12.61 -15.02
N GLY A 40 -7.10 12.40 -15.51
CA GLY A 40 -8.28 12.18 -14.67
C GLY A 40 -8.20 10.87 -13.87
N LYS A 41 -7.84 9.77 -14.54
CA LYS A 41 -7.67 8.45 -13.91
C LYS A 41 -6.51 8.49 -12.89
N ALA A 42 -5.40 9.11 -13.27
CA ALA A 42 -4.25 9.27 -12.39
C ALA A 42 -4.58 10.06 -11.11
N ALA A 43 -5.34 11.16 -11.21
CA ALA A 43 -5.73 11.98 -10.06
C ALA A 43 -6.65 11.24 -9.09
N ILE A 44 -7.64 10.51 -9.61
CA ILE A 44 -8.56 9.71 -8.78
C ILE A 44 -7.78 8.63 -8.02
N ILE A 45 -6.88 7.91 -8.71
CA ILE A 45 -6.05 6.88 -8.06
C ILE A 45 -5.17 7.50 -6.99
N ALA A 46 -4.54 8.65 -7.26
CA ALA A 46 -3.67 9.35 -6.31
C ALA A 46 -4.38 9.69 -5.00
N PHE A 47 -5.65 10.10 -5.08
CA PHE A 47 -6.45 10.43 -3.90
C PHE A 47 -6.69 9.22 -3.00
N PHE A 48 -7.08 8.08 -3.57
CA PHE A 48 -7.29 6.84 -2.79
C PHE A 48 -5.97 6.25 -2.30
N GLU A 49 -4.91 6.33 -3.11
CA GLU A 49 -3.55 5.88 -2.77
C GLU A 49 -3.05 6.58 -1.49
N ILE A 50 -3.10 7.91 -1.44
CA ILE A 50 -2.58 8.64 -0.27
C ILE A 50 -3.45 8.40 0.98
N PHE A 51 -4.75 8.20 0.81
CA PHE A 51 -5.65 7.86 1.93
C PHE A 51 -5.27 6.52 2.56
N ILE A 52 -5.06 5.48 1.74
CA ILE A 52 -4.61 4.17 2.20
C ILE A 52 -3.21 4.27 2.83
N TRP A 53 -2.30 4.99 2.18
CA TRP A 53 -0.93 5.17 2.65
C TRP A 53 -0.88 5.77 4.05
N ILE A 54 -1.63 6.85 4.31
CA ILE A 54 -1.68 7.52 5.62
C ILE A 54 -2.14 6.54 6.71
N ILE A 55 -3.16 5.72 6.44
CA ILE A 55 -3.68 4.75 7.42
C ILE A 55 -2.64 3.68 7.74
N ILE A 56 -2.02 3.08 6.72
CA ILE A 56 -1.05 2.00 6.91
C ILE A 56 0.22 2.52 7.59
N VAL A 57 0.81 3.61 7.08
CA VAL A 57 2.08 4.11 7.59
C VAL A 57 1.96 4.56 9.04
N SER A 58 0.84 5.20 9.41
CA SER A 58 0.58 5.60 10.79
C SER A 58 0.52 4.39 11.71
N SER A 59 -0.14 3.31 11.28
CA SER A 59 -0.24 2.07 12.04
C SER A 59 1.10 1.34 12.22
N VAL A 60 1.99 1.42 11.24
CA VAL A 60 3.33 0.80 11.32
C VAL A 60 4.25 1.62 12.21
N LEU A 61 4.24 2.95 12.06
CA LEU A 61 5.11 3.84 12.82
C LEU A 61 4.75 3.87 14.31
N THR A 62 3.46 3.85 14.66
CA THR A 62 3.05 3.81 16.08
C THR A 62 3.42 2.51 16.77
N GLY A 63 3.40 1.38 16.07
CA GLY A 63 3.77 0.07 16.60
C GLY A 63 5.26 -0.29 16.47
N LEU A 64 6.11 0.61 15.94
CA LEU A 64 7.48 0.27 15.54
C LEU A 64 8.39 -0.10 16.73
N ASN A 65 8.27 0.63 17.84
CA ASN A 65 9.11 0.39 19.02
C ASN A 65 8.75 -0.90 19.75
N GLU A 66 7.47 -1.30 19.68
CA GLU A 66 6.94 -2.49 20.37
C GLU A 66 7.11 -3.75 19.51
N ASP A 67 6.97 -3.61 18.20
CA ASP A 67 6.94 -4.73 17.26
C ASP A 67 7.59 -4.37 15.91
N PRO A 68 8.93 -4.50 15.81
CA PRO A 68 9.68 -4.22 14.59
C PRO A 68 9.28 -5.12 13.40
N ILE A 69 8.62 -6.25 13.64
CA ILE A 69 8.20 -7.19 12.59
C ILE A 69 7.18 -6.53 11.65
N ARG A 70 6.37 -5.58 12.15
CA ARG A 70 5.43 -4.80 11.31
C ARG A 70 6.15 -4.06 10.20
N ALA A 71 7.34 -3.52 10.47
CA ALA A 71 8.15 -2.84 9.47
C ALA A 71 8.69 -3.84 8.43
N LEU A 72 9.14 -5.02 8.85
CA LEU A 72 9.58 -6.08 7.92
C LEU A 72 8.44 -6.54 7.01
N VAL A 73 7.25 -6.75 7.56
CA VAL A 73 6.04 -7.10 6.79
C VAL A 73 5.70 -6.00 5.79
N TYR A 74 5.79 -4.73 6.20
CA TYR A 74 5.58 -3.57 5.33
C TYR A 74 6.61 -3.53 4.18
N CYS A 75 7.89 -3.76 4.46
CA CYS A 75 8.95 -3.83 3.45
C CYS A 75 8.73 -4.98 2.45
N ALA A 76 8.37 -6.17 2.93
CA ALA A 76 8.07 -7.32 2.08
C ALA A 76 6.85 -7.05 1.18
N ALA A 77 5.78 -6.51 1.77
CA ALA A 77 4.58 -6.11 1.03
C ALA A 77 4.88 -5.06 -0.04
N PHE A 78 5.76 -4.08 0.26
CA PHE A 78 6.19 -3.07 -0.69
C PHE A 78 6.92 -3.68 -1.89
N ALA A 79 7.87 -4.60 -1.65
CA ALA A 79 8.58 -5.28 -2.73
C ALA A 79 7.64 -6.10 -3.63
N ILE A 80 6.74 -6.88 -3.02
CA ILE A 80 5.74 -7.70 -3.75
C ILE A 80 4.76 -6.81 -4.52
N GLY A 81 4.30 -5.72 -3.91
CA GLY A 81 3.39 -4.77 -4.55
C GLY A 81 3.98 -4.13 -5.80
N ASN A 82 5.29 -3.80 -5.80
CA ASN A 82 5.95 -3.29 -7.01
C ASN A 82 5.98 -4.35 -8.12
N TYR A 83 6.35 -5.58 -7.79
CA TYR A 83 6.35 -6.68 -8.75
C TYR A 83 4.94 -6.91 -9.35
N MET A 84 3.91 -6.88 -8.50
CA MET A 84 2.53 -7.04 -8.94
C MET A 84 2.02 -5.86 -9.76
N GLY A 85 2.39 -4.63 -9.37
CA GLY A 85 2.11 -3.42 -10.14
C GLY A 85 2.62 -3.51 -11.56
N VAL A 86 3.90 -3.89 -11.73
CA VAL A 86 4.52 -4.06 -13.06
C VAL A 86 3.84 -5.18 -13.85
N PHE A 87 3.50 -6.30 -13.21
CA PHE A 87 2.78 -7.39 -13.87
C PHE A 87 1.39 -6.95 -14.36
N ILE A 88 0.64 -6.18 -13.55
CA ILE A 88 -0.68 -5.66 -13.96
C ILE A 88 -0.53 -4.62 -15.07
N GLU A 89 0.44 -3.73 -14.94
CA GLU A 89 0.77 -2.74 -15.97
C GLU A 89 1.04 -3.41 -17.32
N SER A 90 1.85 -4.47 -17.35
CA SER A 90 2.18 -5.21 -18.58
C SER A 90 0.97 -5.87 -19.25
N LYS A 91 -0.12 -6.12 -18.53
CA LYS A 91 -1.37 -6.66 -19.06
C LYS A 91 -2.33 -5.58 -19.55
N LEU A 92 -2.13 -4.33 -19.12
CA LEU A 92 -2.92 -3.15 -19.49
C LEU A 92 -2.27 -2.32 -20.61
N ALA A 93 -1.00 -2.59 -20.92
CA ALA A 93 -0.28 -2.07 -22.07
C ALA A 93 -0.64 -2.85 -23.33
#